data_AF-A0A9W4UEC7-F1
#
_entry.id   AF-A0A9W4UEC7-F1
#
_cell.length_a   1.000
_cell.length_b   1.000
_cell.length_c   1.000
_cell.angle_alpha   90.00
_cell.angle_beta   90.00
_cell.angle_gamma   90.00
#
_symmetry.space_group_name_H-M   'P 1'
#
loop_
_entity.id
_entity.type
_entity.pdbx_description
1 polymer ?
#
loop_
_entity_poly.entity_id
_entity_poly.type
_entity_poly.pdbx_seq_one_letter_code
_entity_poly.pdbx_strand_id
1 'polypeptide(L)'
;MLSLPFGRLPQELRDKIWLEAAAIQYQQRSSTGNSSIADEFPEPHATGNDALNDTNGEPLDEYDPNVLPKLCVTSFSERQRQAFVGYDNLPSSTELQLLRLYIYGSHHSDAIRLGANEFQTLVNRLPVSTVCADARAQAVKFCRAQIKTVNLFYYIEDPTAKYDEILEPVFTHIPEVMVTTGPYIEEFPREFSSADHLVDVISRIFGTRVERVVLSAWSNHSTSLDLMYWPHALPTRQSETANPIYIDEHNHSQSTIYMTPNRNFHVPRRLENKWRFRVRPFYWHLLKFFEIHDASTDKLPLLNGIELEQHLQVWGEIVLMRIKSHYDDGILWAEFGDYKKLMLDFYRNDI
;
A
#
# COMPACT_ATOMS: atom_id res chain seq x y z
N MET A 1 20.28 18.62 5.62
CA MET A 1 21.38 18.00 4.83
C MET A 1 20.98 18.07 3.37
N LEU A 2 21.75 18.77 2.54
CA LEU A 2 21.46 18.91 1.11
C LEU A 2 21.75 17.58 0.40
N SER A 3 20.78 17.05 -0.34
CA SER A 3 21.03 15.93 -1.25
C SER A 3 22.04 16.39 -2.29
N LEU A 4 23.15 15.66 -2.43
CA LEU A 4 24.10 15.93 -3.50
C LEU A 4 23.47 15.41 -4.79
N PRO A 5 23.17 16.27 -5.78
CA PRO A 5 22.63 15.82 -7.06
C PRO A 5 23.62 14.85 -7.69
N PHE A 6 23.13 13.85 -8.44
CA PHE A 6 23.95 12.82 -9.09
C PHE A 6 25.15 13.40 -9.87
N GLY A 7 24.97 14.58 -10.48
CA GLY A 7 26.01 15.38 -11.14
C GLY A 7 27.15 15.89 -10.24
N ARG A 8 27.09 15.69 -8.92
CA ARG A 8 28.17 15.99 -7.96
C ARG A 8 28.82 14.75 -7.36
N LEU A 9 28.38 13.54 -7.72
CA LEU A 9 29.12 12.32 -7.38
C LEU A 9 30.48 12.31 -8.09
N PRO A 10 31.53 11.72 -7.48
CA PRO A 10 32.79 11.48 -8.18
C PRO A 10 32.52 10.73 -9.49
N GLN A 11 33.23 11.12 -10.54
CA GLN A 11 33.03 10.58 -11.89
C GLN A 11 33.12 9.06 -11.92
N GLU A 12 34.09 8.47 -11.23
CA GLU A 12 34.23 7.01 -11.10
C GLU A 12 33.00 6.33 -10.50
N LEU A 13 32.33 6.97 -9.53
CA LEU A 13 31.15 6.41 -8.90
C LEU A 13 29.96 6.46 -9.86
N ARG A 14 29.80 7.57 -10.59
CA ARG A 14 28.79 7.69 -11.64
C ARG A 14 29.01 6.68 -12.74
N ASP A 15 30.26 6.49 -13.16
CA ASP A 15 30.61 5.58 -14.25
C ASP A 15 30.35 4.15 -13.83
N LYS A 16 30.68 3.75 -12.59
CA LYS A 16 30.31 2.44 -12.05
C LYS A 16 28.80 2.23 -12.01
N ILE A 17 28.06 3.24 -11.56
CA ILE A 17 26.59 3.19 -11.53
C ILE A 17 26.00 3.04 -12.94
N TRP A 18 26.51 3.80 -13.90
CA TRP A 18 26.07 3.73 -15.30
C TRP A 18 26.45 2.43 -15.97
N LEU A 19 27.66 1.92 -15.72
CA LEU A 19 28.12 0.65 -16.25
C LEU A 19 27.24 -0.50 -15.76
N GLU A 20 26.87 -0.46 -14.48
CA GLU A 20 26.01 -1.48 -13.87
C GLU A 20 24.58 -1.38 -14.39
N ALA A 21 24.01 -0.17 -14.49
CA ALA A 21 22.69 0.04 -15.08
C ALA A 21 22.64 -0.45 -16.54
N ALA A 22 23.70 -0.20 -17.31
CA ALA A 22 23.84 -0.69 -18.67
C ALA A 22 24.00 -2.24 -18.73
N ALA A 23 24.73 -2.84 -17.80
CA ALA A 23 24.88 -4.30 -17.71
C ALA A 23 23.55 -4.98 -17.40
N ILE A 24 22.77 -4.45 -16.47
CA ILE A 24 21.41 -4.94 -16.15
C ILE A 24 20.50 -4.83 -17.38
N GLN A 25 20.52 -3.68 -18.07
CA GLN A 25 19.72 -3.49 -19.29
C GLN A 25 20.13 -4.45 -20.41
N TYR A 26 21.42 -4.77 -20.53
CA TYR A 26 21.93 -5.74 -21.50
C TYR A 26 21.46 -7.17 -21.18
N GLN A 27 21.54 -7.58 -19.91
CA GLN A 27 21.05 -8.87 -19.45
C GLN A 27 19.54 -9.06 -19.69
N GLN A 28 18.74 -8.00 -19.58
CA GLN A 28 17.31 -8.01 -19.87
C GLN A 28 17.00 -8.23 -21.36
N ARG A 29 17.83 -7.69 -22.27
CA ARG A 29 17.69 -7.91 -23.72
C ARG A 29 18.10 -9.31 -24.15
N SER A 30 19.05 -9.93 -23.46
CA SER A 30 19.45 -11.32 -23.74
C SER A 30 18.47 -12.35 -23.18
N SER A 31 17.81 -12.06 -22.05
CA SER A 31 16.87 -12.98 -21.39
C SER A 31 15.46 -12.98 -22.00
N THR A 32 15.08 -11.92 -22.72
CA THR A 32 13.85 -11.91 -23.54
C THR A 32 13.97 -12.72 -24.83
N GLY A 33 15.16 -13.27 -25.12
CA GLY A 33 15.45 -14.01 -26.34
C GLY A 33 15.34 -15.54 -26.27
N ASN A 34 15.34 -16.17 -25.09
CA ASN A 34 15.25 -17.65 -24.96
C ASN A 34 15.02 -18.09 -23.50
N SER A 35 14.19 -19.14 -23.30
CA SER A 35 14.07 -20.00 -22.09
C SER A 35 13.21 -19.41 -20.95
N SER A 36 12.07 -19.96 -20.50
CA SER A 36 11.72 -21.30 -19.98
C SER A 36 12.72 -21.86 -18.97
N ILE A 37 12.24 -22.21 -17.77
CA ILE A 37 12.88 -22.92 -16.64
C ILE A 37 12.89 -22.06 -15.37
N ALA A 38 12.42 -22.74 -14.32
CA ALA A 38 12.06 -22.32 -12.98
C ALA A 38 13.18 -21.67 -12.17
N ASP A 39 12.79 -20.75 -11.29
CA ASP A 39 13.53 -20.42 -10.07
C ASP A 39 12.66 -20.85 -8.88
N GLU A 40 13.08 -21.93 -8.23
CA GLU A 40 12.56 -22.45 -6.96
C GLU A 40 12.87 -21.45 -5.83
N PHE A 41 11.82 -21.01 -5.13
CA PHE A 41 11.93 -20.56 -3.74
C PHE A 41 11.67 -21.76 -2.81
N PRO A 42 12.27 -21.80 -1.61
CA PRO A 42 12.16 -22.94 -0.72
C PRO A 42 10.78 -22.98 -0.04
N GLU A 43 10.02 -24.03 -0.30
CA GLU A 43 8.82 -24.36 0.47
C GLU A 43 9.18 -24.83 1.90
N PRO A 44 8.38 -24.48 2.93
CA PRO A 44 8.48 -25.09 4.24
C PRO A 44 7.76 -26.44 4.28
N HIS A 45 8.40 -27.41 4.93
CA HIS A 45 7.91 -28.76 5.15
C HIS A 45 6.50 -28.83 5.76
N ALA A 46 5.61 -29.62 5.14
CA ALA A 46 4.45 -30.19 5.80
C ALA A 46 4.40 -31.71 5.54
N THR A 47 4.38 -32.46 6.63
CA THR A 47 4.21 -33.92 6.68
C THR A 47 2.74 -34.31 6.53
N GLY A 48 2.50 -35.24 5.60
CA GLY A 48 1.39 -36.20 5.43
C GLY A 48 0.07 -36.08 6.20
N ASN A 49 -1.04 -36.31 5.47
CA ASN A 49 -1.84 -37.52 5.62
C ASN A 49 -2.87 -37.69 4.49
N ASP A 50 -3.02 -38.93 4.05
CA ASP A 50 -4.02 -39.43 3.11
C ASP A 50 -5.44 -39.41 3.70
N ALA A 51 -6.45 -39.11 2.87
CA ALA A 51 -7.75 -39.78 2.89
C ALA A 51 -8.57 -39.51 1.61
N LEU A 52 -9.05 -40.59 0.99
CA LEU A 52 -9.98 -40.65 -0.13
C LEU A 52 -11.35 -40.03 0.19
N ASN A 53 -12.04 -39.48 -0.83
CA ASN A 53 -13.36 -39.96 -1.25
C ASN A 53 -13.87 -39.36 -2.58
N ASP A 54 -14.51 -40.24 -3.35
CA ASP A 54 -15.34 -40.02 -4.55
C ASP A 54 -16.49 -39.01 -4.32
N THR A 55 -16.87 -38.26 -5.37
CA THR A 55 -18.20 -38.39 -6.01
C THR A 55 -18.36 -37.48 -7.25
N ASN A 56 -19.02 -38.04 -8.26
CA ASN A 56 -19.40 -37.42 -9.53
C ASN A 56 -20.42 -36.29 -9.36
N GLY A 57 -20.12 -35.11 -9.91
CA GLY A 57 -21.06 -34.01 -10.16
C GLY A 57 -20.60 -33.23 -11.38
N GLU A 58 -21.53 -32.89 -12.28
CA GLU A 58 -21.26 -32.23 -13.57
C GLU A 58 -20.51 -30.89 -13.42
N PRO A 59 -19.67 -30.49 -14.40
CA PRO A 59 -18.84 -29.31 -14.27
C PRO A 59 -19.70 -28.06 -14.41
N LEU A 60 -19.97 -27.40 -13.28
CA LEU A 60 -20.01 -25.94 -13.25
C LEU A 60 -18.62 -25.48 -13.71
N ASP A 61 -18.55 -24.56 -14.67
CA ASP A 61 -17.30 -23.96 -15.15
C ASP A 61 -16.37 -23.72 -13.96
N GLU A 62 -15.35 -24.57 -13.87
CA GLU A 62 -14.43 -24.62 -12.75
C GLU A 62 -13.69 -23.28 -12.78
N TYR A 63 -14.08 -22.40 -11.86
CA TYR A 63 -13.34 -21.19 -11.56
C TYR A 63 -11.94 -21.65 -11.17
N ASP A 64 -10.99 -21.61 -12.11
CA ASP A 64 -9.60 -22.00 -11.85
C ASP A 64 -9.01 -20.99 -10.86
N PRO A 65 -8.83 -21.36 -9.58
CA PRO A 65 -8.28 -20.45 -8.57
C PRO A 65 -6.81 -20.11 -8.87
N ASN A 66 -6.18 -20.77 -9.84
CA ASN A 66 -4.82 -20.49 -10.30
C ASN A 66 -4.77 -19.43 -11.41
N VAL A 67 -5.91 -19.00 -11.97
CA VAL A 67 -5.98 -17.77 -12.78
C VAL A 67 -6.10 -16.58 -11.83
N LEU A 68 -5.11 -16.45 -10.93
CA LEU A 68 -4.81 -15.17 -10.33
C LEU A 68 -4.52 -14.21 -11.49
N PRO A 69 -5.20 -13.05 -11.57
CA PRO A 69 -4.97 -12.08 -12.64
C PRO A 69 -3.49 -11.76 -12.65
N LYS A 70 -2.76 -12.23 -13.69
CA LYS A 70 -1.28 -12.20 -13.85
C LYS A 70 -0.68 -11.18 -12.89
N LEU A 71 -0.44 -11.62 -11.65
CA LEU A 71 0.08 -10.74 -10.61
C LEU A 71 1.37 -10.23 -11.17
N CYS A 72 1.54 -8.92 -11.24
CA CYS A 72 2.57 -8.36 -12.09
C CYS A 72 3.97 -8.79 -11.65
N VAL A 73 4.46 -9.89 -12.26
CA VAL A 73 5.76 -10.48 -12.00
C VAL A 73 6.77 -9.72 -12.85
N THR A 74 6.99 -8.44 -12.56
CA THR A 74 8.20 -7.83 -13.11
C THR A 74 9.41 -8.55 -12.49
N SER A 75 10.47 -8.68 -13.29
CA SER A 75 11.66 -9.35 -12.82
C SER A 75 12.27 -8.60 -11.64
N PHE A 76 12.86 -9.33 -10.71
CA PHE A 76 13.62 -8.80 -9.58
C PHE A 76 14.55 -7.64 -9.98
N SER A 77 15.18 -7.74 -11.16
CA SER A 77 16.08 -6.74 -11.72
C SER A 77 15.40 -5.38 -11.96
N GLU A 78 14.14 -5.36 -12.39
CA GLU A 78 13.41 -4.10 -12.56
C GLU A 78 13.13 -3.43 -11.21
N ARG A 79 12.73 -4.20 -10.21
CA ARG A 79 12.54 -3.68 -8.83
C ARG A 79 13.85 -3.17 -8.23
N GLN A 80 14.96 -3.85 -8.51
CA GLN A 80 16.31 -3.38 -8.14
C GLN A 80 16.66 -2.05 -8.83
N ARG A 81 16.36 -1.93 -10.13
CA ARG A 81 16.55 -0.68 -10.88
C ARG A 81 15.71 0.45 -10.29
N GLN A 82 14.44 0.20 -9.97
CA GLN A 82 13.55 1.20 -9.37
C GLN A 82 14.03 1.63 -7.97
N ALA A 83 14.52 0.69 -7.14
CA ALA A 83 15.13 1.00 -5.85
C ALA A 83 16.36 1.91 -5.95
N PHE A 84 17.06 1.83 -7.08
CA PHE A 84 18.28 2.61 -7.33
C PHE A 84 17.99 3.98 -7.96
N VAL A 85 17.14 4.00 -8.99
CA VAL A 85 16.84 5.20 -9.79
C VAL A 85 15.78 6.08 -9.12
N GLY A 86 14.96 5.50 -8.23
CA GLY A 86 13.79 6.16 -7.64
C GLY A 86 12.62 6.23 -8.61
N TYR A 87 11.42 6.39 -8.05
CA TYR A 87 10.17 6.35 -8.82
C TYR A 87 9.98 7.55 -9.76
N ASP A 88 10.45 8.74 -9.38
CA ASP A 88 10.24 9.97 -10.18
C ASP A 88 11.01 9.98 -11.50
N ASN A 89 12.09 9.20 -11.57
CA ASN A 89 12.98 9.17 -12.73
C ASN A 89 12.59 8.05 -13.70
N LEU A 90 11.46 7.38 -13.47
CA LEU A 90 10.95 6.31 -14.32
C LEU A 90 10.12 6.90 -15.48
N PRO A 91 10.22 6.32 -16.70
CA PRO A 91 9.31 6.66 -17.78
C PRO A 91 7.84 6.48 -17.37
N SER A 92 6.94 7.32 -17.90
CA SER A 92 5.50 7.22 -17.59
C SER A 92 4.86 5.90 -18.01
N SER A 93 5.49 5.15 -18.92
CA SER A 93 5.06 3.82 -19.36
C SER A 93 5.52 2.68 -18.46
N THR A 94 6.42 2.95 -17.51
CA THR A 94 6.95 1.94 -16.60
C THR A 94 5.98 1.69 -15.48
N GLU A 95 5.63 0.42 -15.27
CA GLU A 95 4.85 0.02 -14.12
C GLU A 95 5.66 0.19 -12.83
N LEU A 96 5.10 0.94 -11.88
CA LEU A 96 5.72 1.21 -10.59
C LEU A 96 5.56 0.00 -9.69
N GLN A 97 6.68 -0.53 -9.19
CA GLN A 97 6.70 -1.61 -8.23
C GLN A 97 7.24 -1.11 -6.90
N LEU A 98 6.33 -0.93 -5.96
CA LEU A 98 6.67 -0.47 -4.62
C LEU A 98 7.56 -1.50 -3.91
N LEU A 99 8.56 -1.00 -3.18
CA LEU A 99 9.41 -1.84 -2.33
C LEU A 99 8.61 -2.35 -1.15
N ARG A 100 8.77 -3.64 -0.84
CA ARG A 100 7.98 -4.31 0.19
C ARG A 100 8.74 -4.38 1.51
N LEU A 101 8.03 -4.11 2.59
CA LEU A 101 8.51 -4.24 3.95
C LEU A 101 7.55 -5.12 4.73
N TYR A 102 8.04 -6.25 5.22
CA TYR A 102 7.27 -7.22 5.98
C TYR A 102 7.60 -7.07 7.46
N ILE A 103 6.56 -6.85 8.27
CA ILE A 103 6.68 -6.55 9.68
C ILE A 103 5.79 -7.50 10.47
N TYR A 104 6.34 -8.07 11.54
CA TYR A 104 5.64 -8.98 12.43
C TYR A 104 5.38 -8.31 13.79
N GLY A 105 4.12 -8.24 14.20
CA GLY A 105 3.70 -7.88 15.55
C GLY A 105 3.26 -9.12 16.34
N SER A 106 3.20 -9.02 17.66
CA SER A 106 2.76 -10.10 18.55
C SER A 106 1.39 -9.81 19.17
N HIS A 107 0.61 -10.85 19.47
CA HIS A 107 -0.64 -10.71 20.22
C HIS A 107 -0.42 -10.43 21.71
N HIS A 108 0.78 -10.74 22.22
CA HIS A 108 1.10 -10.72 23.65
C HIS A 108 2.01 -9.56 24.06
N SER A 109 2.58 -8.86 23.09
CA SER A 109 3.51 -7.75 23.35
C SER A 109 3.38 -6.68 22.27
N ASP A 110 3.71 -5.44 22.63
CA ASP A 110 3.82 -4.34 21.67
C ASP A 110 5.07 -4.44 20.79
N ALA A 111 5.80 -5.55 20.85
CA ALA A 111 7.03 -5.73 20.10
C ALA A 111 6.74 -5.88 18.61
N ILE A 112 7.41 -5.06 17.81
CA ILE A 112 7.36 -5.09 16.35
C ILE A 112 8.72 -5.58 15.85
N ARG A 113 8.72 -6.56 14.95
CA ARG A 113 9.93 -7.20 14.44
C ARG A 113 10.00 -7.08 12.92
N LEU A 114 11.22 -6.95 12.41
CA LEU A 114 11.46 -6.87 10.97
C LEU A 114 11.55 -8.28 10.39
N GLY A 115 10.58 -8.63 9.53
CA GLY A 115 10.58 -9.90 8.83
C GLY A 115 11.47 -9.91 7.60
N ALA A 116 11.06 -9.15 6.60
CA ALA A 116 11.78 -9.01 5.34
C ALA A 116 11.83 -7.55 4.92
N ASN A 117 13.04 -7.08 4.59
CA ASN A 117 13.29 -5.76 4.06
C ASN A 117 13.82 -5.89 2.63
N GLU A 118 12.91 -5.78 1.66
CA GLU A 118 13.28 -5.97 0.27
C GLU A 118 14.33 -4.96 -0.21
N PHE A 119 14.21 -3.71 0.24
CA PHE A 119 15.20 -2.69 -0.08
C PHE A 119 16.61 -3.13 0.35
N GLN A 120 16.75 -3.63 1.58
CA GLN A 120 18.04 -4.11 2.08
C GLN A 120 18.55 -5.30 1.27
N THR A 121 17.67 -6.23 0.88
CA THR A 121 18.01 -7.36 0.01
C THR A 121 18.54 -6.90 -1.34
N LEU A 122 17.86 -5.92 -1.97
CA LEU A 122 18.24 -5.38 -3.28
C LEU A 122 19.59 -4.65 -3.23
N VAL A 123 19.83 -3.85 -2.18
CA VAL A 123 21.09 -3.11 -2.02
C VAL A 123 22.25 -4.03 -1.66
N ASN A 124 22.03 -5.05 -0.85
CA ASN A 124 23.07 -6.02 -0.49
C ASN A 124 23.62 -6.77 -1.71
N ARG A 125 22.82 -6.93 -2.77
CA ARG A 125 23.23 -7.56 -4.03
C ARG A 125 24.05 -6.65 -4.95
N LEU A 126 24.16 -5.36 -4.67
CA LEU A 126 25.01 -4.48 -5.47
C LEU A 126 26.48 -4.88 -5.31
N PRO A 127 27.28 -4.99 -6.39
CA PRO A 127 28.72 -5.25 -6.27
C PRO A 127 29.44 -4.23 -5.39
N VAL A 128 28.95 -2.98 -5.35
CA VAL A 128 29.43 -1.92 -4.46
C VAL A 128 29.32 -2.28 -2.97
N SER A 129 28.40 -3.17 -2.59
CA SER A 129 28.26 -3.67 -1.22
C SER A 129 29.50 -4.45 -0.76
N THR A 130 30.31 -4.96 -1.70
CA THR A 130 31.50 -5.77 -1.43
C THR A 130 32.78 -4.96 -1.17
N VAL A 131 32.77 -3.65 -1.40
CA VAL A 131 34.00 -2.84 -1.42
C VAL A 131 34.47 -2.45 -0.01
N CYS A 132 33.63 -1.79 0.79
CA CYS A 132 33.85 -1.55 2.22
C CYS A 132 32.54 -1.15 2.93
N ALA A 133 32.52 -1.22 4.27
CA ALA A 133 31.33 -0.91 5.08
C ALA A 133 30.84 0.53 4.86
N ASP A 134 31.75 1.50 4.76
CA ASP A 134 31.41 2.91 4.54
C ASP A 134 30.77 3.15 3.18
N ALA A 135 31.34 2.57 2.11
CA ALA A 135 30.76 2.67 0.77
C ALA A 135 29.36 2.05 0.71
N ARG A 136 29.17 0.91 1.38
CA ARG A 136 27.85 0.28 1.51
C ARG A 136 26.86 1.18 2.25
N ALA A 137 27.27 1.77 3.37
CA ALA A 137 26.42 2.69 4.14
C ALA A 137 26.03 3.93 3.31
N GLN A 138 26.96 4.49 2.53
CA GLN A 138 26.67 5.62 1.65
C GLN A 138 25.74 5.22 0.49
N ALA A 139 25.92 4.05 -0.11
CA ALA A 139 25.04 3.54 -1.16
C ALA A 139 23.62 3.30 -0.63
N VAL A 140 23.49 2.66 0.54
CA VAL A 140 22.21 2.50 1.25
C VAL A 140 21.56 3.86 1.47
N LYS A 141 22.30 4.83 2.01
CA LYS A 141 21.79 6.17 2.27
C LYS A 141 21.34 6.89 0.99
N PHE A 142 22.10 6.76 -0.10
CA PHE A 142 21.77 7.34 -1.39
C PHE A 142 20.50 6.72 -1.97
N CYS A 143 20.43 5.39 -2.06
CA CYS A 143 19.27 4.68 -2.62
C CYS A 143 18.01 4.92 -1.78
N ARG A 144 18.12 4.94 -0.44
CA ARG A 144 16.99 5.29 0.44
C ARG A 144 16.42 6.67 0.13
N ALA A 145 17.26 7.65 -0.18
CA ALA A 145 16.81 8.99 -0.52
C ALA A 145 16.09 9.08 -1.88
N GLN A 146 16.17 8.05 -2.73
CA GLN A 146 15.45 7.98 -4.01
C GLN A 146 14.04 7.37 -3.85
N ILE A 147 13.74 6.78 -2.69
CA ILE A 147 12.48 6.10 -2.43
C ILE A 147 11.54 7.06 -1.73
N LYS A 148 10.41 7.32 -2.37
CA LYS A 148 9.34 8.15 -1.81
C LYS A 148 8.25 7.32 -1.14
N THR A 149 8.01 6.14 -1.69
CA THR A 149 6.91 5.27 -1.28
C THR A 149 7.44 3.88 -0.95
N VAL A 150 7.02 3.35 0.21
CA VAL A 150 7.27 1.96 0.62
C VAL A 150 5.94 1.29 0.89
N ASN A 151 5.79 0.04 0.45
CA ASN A 151 4.63 -0.77 0.75
C ASN A 151 4.90 -1.64 2.00
N LEU A 152 4.15 -1.36 3.06
CA LEU A 152 4.14 -2.06 4.33
C LEU A 152 3.12 -3.20 4.29
N PHE A 153 3.62 -4.40 4.53
CA PHE A 153 2.85 -5.58 4.89
C PHE A 153 3.08 -5.84 6.38
N TYR A 154 2.06 -5.61 7.19
CA TYR A 154 2.08 -5.98 8.59
C TYR A 154 1.63 -7.43 8.72
N TYR A 155 1.87 -8.10 9.85
CA TYR A 155 1.40 -9.45 10.15
C TYR A 155 1.32 -9.56 11.66
N ILE A 156 0.21 -10.07 12.21
CA ILE A 156 0.20 -10.49 13.60
C ILE A 156 0.43 -11.99 13.62
N GLU A 157 1.63 -12.38 14.00
CA GLU A 157 2.03 -13.77 14.21
C GLU A 157 2.93 -13.73 15.43
N ASP A 158 2.78 -14.63 16.41
CA ASP A 158 3.80 -14.76 17.46
C ASP A 158 5.04 -15.35 16.81
N PRO A 159 5.98 -14.51 16.33
CA PRO A 159 7.03 -15.02 15.49
C PRO A 159 7.93 -15.84 16.40
N THR A 160 8.45 -16.95 15.87
CA THR A 160 9.54 -17.65 16.57
C THR A 160 10.61 -16.63 16.98
N ALA A 161 11.25 -16.83 18.14
CA ALA A 161 12.13 -15.85 18.83
C ALA A 161 13.41 -15.41 18.05
N LYS A 162 13.44 -15.56 16.73
CA LYS A 162 14.59 -15.38 15.85
C LYS A 162 14.76 -13.95 15.31
N TYR A 163 13.74 -13.09 15.38
CA TYR A 163 13.83 -11.73 14.85
C TYR A 163 14.02 -10.70 15.96
N ASP A 164 14.94 -9.76 15.73
CA ASP A 164 15.18 -8.64 16.63
C ASP A 164 14.01 -7.64 16.57
N GLU A 165 13.74 -7.04 17.72
CA GLU A 165 12.74 -5.98 17.85
C GLU A 165 13.22 -4.68 17.19
N ILE A 166 12.31 -4.01 16.50
CA ILE A 166 12.52 -2.69 15.90
C ILE A 166 12.38 -1.65 17.01
N LEU A 167 13.52 -1.24 17.56
CA LEU A 167 13.58 -0.19 18.58
C LEU A 167 13.75 1.21 17.98
N GLU A 168 14.24 1.30 16.75
CA GLU A 168 14.47 2.54 16.02
C GLU A 168 13.85 2.47 14.61
N PRO A 169 13.43 3.61 14.04
CA PRO A 169 12.87 3.63 12.68
C PRO A 169 13.82 3.05 11.63
N VAL A 170 13.32 2.07 10.87
CA VAL A 170 14.03 1.42 9.76
C VAL A 170 14.28 2.42 8.62
N PHE A 171 13.30 3.28 8.38
CA PHE A 171 13.35 4.37 7.43
C PHE A 171 12.99 5.67 8.14
N THR A 172 13.69 6.77 7.86
CA THR A 172 13.43 8.04 8.56
C THR A 172 12.97 9.16 7.63
N HIS A 173 12.95 8.93 6.31
CA HIS A 173 12.77 9.96 5.28
C HIS A 173 11.75 9.52 4.21
N ILE A 174 10.83 8.62 4.55
CA ILE A 174 9.80 8.14 3.62
C ILE A 174 8.56 9.03 3.80
N PRO A 175 8.25 9.91 2.82
CA PRO A 175 7.09 10.78 2.92
C PRO A 175 5.77 10.03 2.69
N GLU A 176 5.77 8.92 1.96
CA GLU A 176 4.55 8.18 1.64
C GLU A 176 4.68 6.71 2.04
N VAL A 177 3.71 6.21 2.80
CA VAL A 177 3.64 4.81 3.18
C VAL A 177 2.37 4.22 2.60
N MET A 178 2.51 3.21 1.74
CA MET A 178 1.39 2.37 1.36
C MET A 178 1.28 1.24 2.38
N VAL A 179 0.08 0.98 2.89
CA VAL A 179 -0.22 -0.13 3.78
C VAL A 179 -1.14 -1.05 3.01
N THR A 180 -0.62 -2.19 2.57
CA THR A 180 -1.44 -3.19 1.88
C THR A 180 -1.96 -4.19 2.90
N THR A 181 -3.27 -4.16 3.14
CA THR A 181 -3.96 -5.25 3.83
C THR A 181 -4.21 -6.35 2.79
N GLY A 182 -3.83 -7.58 3.12
CA GLY A 182 -3.55 -8.67 2.18
C GLY A 182 -4.59 -8.95 1.07
N PRO A 183 -4.16 -9.60 -0.02
CA PRO A 183 -5.06 -10.07 -1.07
C PRO A 183 -5.99 -11.16 -0.55
N TYR A 184 -7.03 -11.44 -1.34
CA TYR A 184 -8.17 -12.35 -1.13
C TYR A 184 -7.86 -13.81 -0.69
N ILE A 185 -6.62 -14.16 -0.37
CA ILE A 185 -6.25 -15.50 0.10
C ILE A 185 -6.59 -15.59 1.58
N GLU A 186 -7.33 -16.63 1.97
CA GLU A 186 -7.88 -16.87 3.31
C GLU A 186 -6.83 -16.95 4.45
N GLU A 187 -5.55 -16.77 4.15
CA GLU A 187 -4.40 -16.93 5.05
C GLU A 187 -3.81 -15.61 5.56
N PHE A 188 -4.33 -14.44 5.16
CA PHE A 188 -3.79 -13.17 5.64
C PHE A 188 -4.43 -12.75 6.97
N PRO A 189 -3.66 -12.63 8.07
CA PRO A 189 -4.22 -12.19 9.34
C PRO A 189 -4.75 -10.75 9.24
N ARG A 190 -5.88 -10.49 9.92
CA ARG A 190 -6.41 -9.12 10.04
C ARG A 190 -5.58 -8.37 11.06
N GLU A 191 -4.99 -7.26 10.63
CA GLU A 191 -3.67 -6.89 11.13
C GLU A 191 -3.64 -5.64 12.01
N PHE A 192 -4.59 -4.72 11.89
CA PHE A 192 -4.67 -3.57 12.80
C PHE A 192 -5.91 -3.65 13.70
N SER A 193 -5.76 -3.25 14.95
CA SER A 193 -6.80 -3.31 15.99
C SER A 193 -7.47 -1.96 16.21
N SER A 194 -6.78 -0.87 15.88
CA SER A 194 -7.26 0.51 15.97
C SER A 194 -6.47 1.43 15.03
N ALA A 195 -6.92 2.67 14.88
CA ALA A 195 -6.14 3.73 14.24
C ALA A 195 -4.83 4.00 14.99
N ASP A 196 -4.88 4.02 16.33
CA ASP A 196 -3.69 4.19 17.17
C ASP A 196 -2.66 3.11 16.88
N HIS A 197 -3.10 1.84 16.80
CA HIS A 197 -2.20 0.73 16.49
C HIS A 197 -1.55 0.88 15.10
N LEU A 198 -2.32 1.26 14.08
CA LEU A 198 -1.79 1.55 12.74
C LEU A 198 -0.74 2.68 12.78
N VAL A 199 -1.06 3.80 13.41
CA VAL A 199 -0.17 4.95 13.51
C VAL A 199 1.07 4.62 14.34
N ASP A 200 0.94 3.84 15.40
CA ASP A 200 2.07 3.36 16.21
C ASP A 200 3.04 2.52 15.39
N VAL A 201 2.52 1.58 14.61
CA VAL A 201 3.34 0.76 13.71
C VAL A 201 4.04 1.65 12.68
N ILE A 202 3.32 2.53 11.99
CA ILE A 202 3.89 3.42 10.97
C ILE A 202 4.97 4.33 11.57
N SER A 203 4.69 4.98 12.70
CA SER A 203 5.63 5.91 13.34
C SER A 203 6.89 5.21 13.86
N ARG A 204 6.77 3.99 14.40
CA ARG A 204 7.93 3.19 14.84
C ARG A 204 8.81 2.76 13.68
N ILE A 205 8.24 2.47 12.51
CA ILE A 205 9.00 2.00 11.33
C ILE A 205 9.59 3.16 10.51
N PHE A 206 8.78 4.21 10.29
CA PHE A 206 9.07 5.28 9.32
C PHE A 206 9.42 6.62 9.99
N GLY A 207 9.28 6.72 11.31
CA GLY A 207 9.50 7.94 12.07
C GLY A 207 8.39 8.97 11.84
N THR A 208 8.70 10.24 12.12
CA THR A 208 7.73 11.34 12.15
C THR A 208 7.54 12.06 10.81
N ARG A 209 8.22 11.61 9.74
CA ARG A 209 8.27 12.30 8.45
C ARG A 209 7.26 11.82 7.40
N VAL A 210 6.35 10.92 7.79
CA VAL A 210 5.30 10.47 6.89
C VAL A 210 4.32 11.62 6.66
N GLU A 211 4.17 12.02 5.41
CA GLU A 211 3.24 13.05 4.95
C GLU A 211 1.94 12.44 4.41
N ARG A 212 2.02 11.22 3.88
CA ARG A 212 0.88 10.52 3.26
C ARG A 212 0.83 9.05 3.63
N VAL A 213 -0.37 8.57 3.95
CA VAL A 213 -0.65 7.14 4.13
C VAL A 213 -1.64 6.68 3.06
N VAL A 214 -1.29 5.65 2.30
CA VAL A 214 -2.14 5.04 1.29
C VAL A 214 -2.60 3.67 1.79
N LEU A 215 -3.88 3.52 2.11
CA LEU A 215 -4.47 2.25 2.50
C LEU A 215 -4.83 1.49 1.21
N SER A 216 -4.15 0.39 0.92
CA SER A 216 -4.40 -0.45 -0.25
C SER A 216 -5.11 -1.73 0.19
N ALA A 217 -6.32 -1.94 -0.29
CA ALA A 217 -7.16 -3.07 0.11
C ALA A 217 -7.73 -3.79 -1.12
N TRP A 218 -7.80 -5.11 -1.03
CA TRP A 218 -8.47 -5.97 -2.00
C TRP A 218 -9.82 -6.39 -1.47
N SER A 219 -10.87 -6.29 -2.28
CA SER A 219 -12.20 -6.71 -1.85
C SER A 219 -13.07 -7.12 -3.02
N ASN A 220 -13.98 -8.05 -2.78
CA ASN A 220 -15.02 -8.40 -3.75
C ASN A 220 -16.28 -7.52 -3.60
N HIS A 221 -16.31 -6.65 -2.60
CA HIS A 221 -17.44 -5.76 -2.34
C HIS A 221 -16.98 -4.35 -1.98
N SER A 222 -17.57 -3.35 -2.63
CA SER A 222 -17.29 -1.93 -2.38
C SER A 222 -17.74 -1.42 -1.01
N THR A 223 -18.52 -2.21 -0.27
CA THR A 223 -19.06 -1.84 1.05
C THR A 223 -18.40 -2.53 2.22
N SER A 224 -17.42 -3.41 1.99
CA SER A 224 -16.78 -4.21 3.04
C SER A 224 -15.76 -3.41 3.85
N LEU A 225 -16.21 -2.38 4.57
CA LEU A 225 -15.37 -1.56 5.44
C LEU A 225 -14.62 -2.38 6.47
N ASP A 226 -15.25 -3.44 6.99
CA ASP A 226 -14.63 -4.36 7.96
C ASP A 226 -13.48 -5.19 7.37
N LEU A 227 -13.35 -5.24 6.03
CA LEU A 227 -12.20 -5.84 5.35
C LEU A 227 -11.10 -4.80 5.05
N MET A 228 -11.46 -3.52 5.00
CA MET A 228 -10.54 -2.42 4.65
C MET A 228 -9.90 -1.77 5.87
N TYR A 229 -10.58 -1.82 7.02
CA TYR A 229 -10.18 -1.13 8.24
C TYR A 229 -10.29 -2.08 9.44
N TRP A 230 -9.67 -1.67 10.55
CA TRP A 230 -9.90 -2.32 11.85
C TRP A 230 -11.38 -2.26 12.26
N PRO A 231 -11.83 -3.16 13.15
CA PRO A 231 -13.20 -3.18 13.64
C PRO A 231 -13.67 -1.78 14.06
N HIS A 232 -14.91 -1.43 13.73
CA HIS A 232 -15.45 -0.11 14.05
C HIS A 232 -15.29 0.24 15.54
N ALA A 233 -14.67 1.39 15.83
CA ALA A 233 -14.69 1.99 17.15
C ALA A 233 -16.14 2.35 17.53
N LEU A 234 -16.43 2.50 18.82
CA LEU A 234 -17.76 2.90 19.34
C LEU A 234 -18.40 4.08 18.57
N PRO A 235 -17.67 5.17 18.23
CA PRO A 235 -18.24 6.29 17.45
C PRO A 235 -18.74 5.87 16.07
N THR A 236 -17.98 5.02 15.38
CA THR A 236 -18.30 4.56 14.02
C THR A 236 -19.41 3.50 14.02
N ARG A 237 -19.54 2.72 15.11
CA ARG A 237 -20.68 1.81 15.33
C ARG A 237 -21.97 2.55 15.67
N GLN A 238 -21.90 3.60 16.48
CA GLN A 238 -23.07 4.36 16.93
C GLN A 238 -23.62 5.30 15.86
N SER A 239 -22.81 5.66 14.86
CA SER A 239 -23.25 6.50 13.74
C SER A 239 -24.05 5.69 12.70
N GLU A 240 -25.21 5.17 13.10
CA GLU A 240 -26.13 4.46 12.19
C GLU A 240 -26.73 5.39 11.12
N THR A 241 -26.76 6.71 11.37
CA THR A 241 -27.30 7.69 10.43
C THR A 241 -26.25 8.72 10.06
N ALA A 242 -25.73 8.61 8.84
CA ALA A 242 -25.04 9.74 8.20
C ALA A 242 -26.12 10.77 7.87
N ASN A 243 -26.12 11.92 8.53
CA ASN A 243 -26.99 13.05 8.22
C ASN A 243 -26.17 14.08 7.43
N PRO A 244 -25.98 13.90 6.11
CA PRO A 244 -25.17 14.82 5.31
C PRO A 244 -25.78 16.22 5.29
N ILE A 245 -24.94 17.23 5.43
CA ILE A 245 -25.27 18.63 5.24
C ILE A 245 -25.06 18.95 3.76
N TYR A 246 -26.15 19.21 3.04
CA TYR A 246 -26.09 19.52 1.63
C TYR A 246 -25.76 21.00 1.39
N ILE A 247 -24.64 21.23 0.71
CA ILE A 247 -24.12 22.57 0.42
C ILE A 247 -24.38 22.96 -1.04
N ASP A 248 -24.77 24.22 -1.25
CA ASP A 248 -24.92 24.83 -2.57
C ASP A 248 -23.63 25.57 -2.90
N GLU A 249 -22.72 24.97 -3.66
CA GLU A 249 -21.46 25.67 -3.97
C GLU A 249 -21.07 25.64 -5.45
N HIS A 250 -20.72 26.84 -5.93
CA HIS A 250 -20.18 27.14 -7.25
C HIS A 250 -18.64 27.12 -7.31
N ASN A 251 -17.95 27.03 -6.17
CA ASN A 251 -16.50 27.26 -6.06
C ASN A 251 -15.67 26.01 -5.71
N HIS A 252 -16.27 24.85 -5.46
CA HIS A 252 -15.52 23.61 -5.19
C HIS A 252 -15.47 22.70 -6.40
N SER A 253 -14.44 21.86 -6.44
CA SER A 253 -14.40 20.75 -7.38
C SER A 253 -15.67 19.91 -7.22
N GLN A 254 -16.20 19.55 -8.37
CA GLN A 254 -17.46 18.83 -8.51
C GLN A 254 -17.51 17.50 -7.72
N SER A 255 -16.36 16.89 -7.44
CA SER A 255 -16.24 15.60 -6.75
C SER A 255 -15.78 15.70 -5.29
N THR A 256 -15.70 16.92 -4.74
CA THR A 256 -15.18 17.13 -3.40
C THR A 256 -16.31 17.05 -2.37
N ILE A 257 -16.10 16.23 -1.36
CA ILE A 257 -16.87 16.21 -0.12
C ILE A 257 -15.89 16.48 1.01
N TYR A 258 -16.38 16.93 2.16
CA TYR A 258 -15.51 17.18 3.29
C TYR A 258 -16.21 16.89 4.60
N MET A 259 -15.41 16.71 5.64
CA MET A 259 -15.89 16.51 7.00
C MET A 259 -15.13 17.45 7.94
N THR A 260 -15.90 18.14 8.78
CA THR A 260 -15.38 19.14 9.74
C THR A 260 -14.84 18.45 11.01
N PRO A 261 -14.09 19.16 11.88
CA PRO A 261 -13.64 18.60 13.16
C PRO A 261 -14.78 18.00 14.00
N ASN A 262 -15.98 18.57 13.93
CA ASN A 262 -17.15 18.06 14.65
C ASN A 262 -17.81 16.85 13.97
N ARG A 263 -17.15 16.23 12.98
CA ARG A 263 -17.63 15.10 12.18
C ARG A 263 -18.90 15.39 11.37
N ASN A 264 -19.22 16.67 11.17
CA ASN A 264 -20.29 17.06 10.26
C ASN A 264 -19.82 16.80 8.83
N PHE A 265 -20.63 16.06 8.09
CA PHE A 265 -20.32 15.61 6.74
C PHE A 265 -21.02 16.47 5.70
N HIS A 266 -20.25 17.14 4.86
CA HIS A 266 -20.75 18.08 3.88
C HIS A 266 -20.64 17.50 2.48
N VAL A 267 -21.74 17.58 1.74
CA VAL A 267 -21.87 16.97 0.42
C VAL A 267 -22.50 17.97 -0.55
N PRO A 268 -22.00 18.10 -1.79
CA PRO A 268 -22.64 18.95 -2.79
C PRO A 268 -24.12 18.58 -2.99
N ARG A 269 -25.03 19.56 -2.92
CA ARG A 269 -26.50 19.34 -3.00
C ARG A 269 -26.93 18.57 -4.23
N ARG A 270 -26.24 18.69 -5.35
CA ARG A 270 -26.49 17.91 -6.57
C ARG A 270 -26.42 16.37 -6.38
N LEU A 271 -25.80 15.90 -5.31
CA LEU A 271 -25.72 14.47 -4.97
C LEU A 271 -26.92 14.01 -4.12
N GLU A 272 -27.74 14.91 -3.56
CA GLU A 272 -28.88 14.62 -2.69
C GLU A 272 -29.85 13.59 -3.29
N ASN A 273 -30.30 13.83 -4.53
CA ASN A 273 -31.30 12.98 -5.19
C ASN A 273 -30.71 11.77 -5.92
N LYS A 274 -29.41 11.80 -6.24
CA LYS A 274 -28.73 10.75 -7.00
C LYS A 274 -28.04 9.72 -6.12
N TRP A 275 -27.76 10.05 -4.85
CA TRP A 275 -26.85 9.29 -3.99
C TRP A 275 -27.37 9.05 -2.57
N ARG A 276 -28.67 9.17 -2.31
CA ARG A 276 -29.22 9.07 -0.94
C ARG A 276 -28.82 7.77 -0.20
N PHE A 277 -28.68 6.65 -0.92
CA PHE A 277 -28.19 5.38 -0.37
C PHE A 277 -26.67 5.17 -0.50
N ARG A 278 -25.97 6.05 -1.22
CA ARG A 278 -24.56 5.88 -1.64
C ARG A 278 -23.59 6.84 -0.97
N VAL A 279 -24.10 7.81 -0.21
CA VAL A 279 -23.30 8.81 0.54
C VAL A 279 -22.79 8.23 1.87
N ARG A 280 -23.46 7.21 2.41
CA ARG A 280 -23.12 6.57 3.68
C ARG A 280 -21.74 5.87 3.67
N PRO A 281 -21.34 5.12 2.62
CA PRO A 281 -19.98 4.59 2.52
C PRO A 281 -18.90 5.67 2.62
N PHE A 282 -19.07 6.79 1.94
CA PHE A 282 -18.11 7.90 2.00
C PHE A 282 -18.00 8.51 3.38
N TYR A 283 -19.14 8.72 4.04
CA TYR A 283 -19.16 9.17 5.42
C TYR A 283 -18.31 8.27 6.32
N TRP A 284 -18.45 6.95 6.18
CA TRP A 284 -17.68 5.99 6.98
C TRP A 284 -16.18 5.99 6.65
N HIS A 285 -15.80 6.10 5.38
CA HIS A 285 -14.38 6.26 5.01
C HIS A 285 -13.78 7.52 5.64
N LEU A 286 -14.50 8.65 5.61
CA LEU A 286 -14.05 9.88 6.24
C LEU A 286 -13.96 9.79 7.76
N LEU A 287 -14.89 9.08 8.41
CA LEU A 287 -14.75 8.79 9.84
C LEU A 287 -13.47 8.01 10.13
N LYS A 288 -13.14 6.99 9.32
CA LYS A 288 -11.91 6.22 9.46
C LYS A 288 -10.66 7.05 9.22
N PHE A 289 -10.67 7.93 8.22
CA PHE A 289 -9.57 8.86 7.99
C PHE A 289 -9.40 9.84 9.17
N PHE A 290 -10.50 10.30 9.77
CA PHE A 290 -10.44 11.10 10.99
C PHE A 290 -9.88 10.32 12.19
N GLU A 291 -10.24 9.04 12.37
CA GLU A 291 -9.64 8.20 13.42
C GLU A 291 -8.10 8.13 13.26
N ILE A 292 -7.59 7.97 12.04
CA ILE A 292 -6.14 7.98 11.74
C ILE A 292 -5.56 9.36 12.02
N HIS A 293 -6.22 10.42 11.56
CA HIS A 293 -5.74 11.78 11.76
C HIS A 293 -5.62 12.11 13.25
N ASP A 294 -6.66 11.83 14.04
CA ASP A 294 -6.64 12.05 15.49
C ASP A 294 -5.46 11.31 16.15
N ALA A 295 -5.29 10.01 15.83
CA ALA A 295 -4.19 9.18 16.33
C ALA A 295 -2.80 9.67 15.89
N SER A 296 -2.72 10.33 14.73
CA SER A 296 -1.48 10.82 14.12
C SER A 296 -0.93 12.10 14.75
N THR A 297 -1.77 12.89 15.44
CA THR A 297 -1.45 14.24 15.93
C THR A 297 -0.08 14.35 16.60
N ASP A 298 0.26 13.40 17.47
CA ASP A 298 1.52 13.41 18.22
C ASP A 298 2.64 12.59 17.54
N LYS A 299 2.28 11.58 16.74
CA LYS A 299 3.20 10.53 16.25
C LYS A 299 3.67 10.76 14.82
N LEU A 300 2.81 11.33 13.97
CA LEU A 300 3.05 11.64 12.56
C LEU A 300 2.61 13.09 12.28
N PRO A 301 3.30 14.09 12.85
CA PRO A 301 2.86 15.50 12.79
C PRO A 301 2.89 16.11 11.39
N LEU A 302 3.53 15.45 10.41
CA LEU A 302 3.54 15.89 9.01
C LEU A 302 2.44 15.22 8.17
N LEU A 303 1.67 14.28 8.73
CA LEU A 303 0.63 13.58 8.01
C LEU A 303 -0.47 14.56 7.60
N ASN A 304 -0.58 14.79 6.29
CA ASN A 304 -1.56 15.72 5.72
C ASN A 304 -2.48 15.05 4.70
N GLY A 305 -2.22 13.80 4.33
CA GLY A 305 -3.00 13.08 3.34
C GLY A 305 -3.22 11.61 3.70
N ILE A 306 -4.45 11.15 3.53
CA ILE A 306 -4.79 9.73 3.60
C ILE A 306 -5.47 9.36 2.29
N GLU A 307 -4.99 8.31 1.64
CA GLU A 307 -5.62 7.77 0.44
C GLU A 307 -6.14 6.36 0.72
N LEU A 308 -7.22 5.99 0.04
CA LEU A 308 -7.67 4.60 -0.06
C LEU A 308 -7.54 4.18 -1.52
N GLU A 309 -6.84 3.09 -1.76
CA GLU A 309 -6.82 2.34 -3.02
C GLU A 309 -7.57 1.02 -2.81
N GLN A 310 -8.79 0.93 -3.33
CA GLN A 310 -9.57 -0.31 -3.27
C GLN A 310 -9.53 -1.02 -4.62
N HIS A 311 -8.96 -2.22 -4.63
CA HIS A 311 -8.99 -3.13 -5.77
C HIS A 311 -10.25 -3.99 -5.66
N LEU A 312 -11.21 -3.74 -6.55
CA LEU A 312 -12.50 -4.41 -6.60
C LEU A 312 -12.52 -5.46 -7.71
N GLN A 313 -12.81 -6.72 -7.37
CA GLN A 313 -13.08 -7.72 -8.38
C GLN A 313 -14.55 -7.62 -8.84
N VAL A 314 -14.75 -7.32 -10.11
CA VAL A 314 -16.05 -7.04 -10.72
C VAL A 314 -16.15 -7.81 -12.01
N TRP A 315 -17.03 -8.82 -12.08
CA TRP A 315 -17.25 -9.61 -13.29
C TRP A 315 -15.96 -10.17 -13.91
N GLY A 316 -15.01 -10.59 -13.08
CA GLY A 316 -13.71 -11.11 -13.52
C GLY A 316 -12.66 -10.05 -13.84
N GLU A 317 -13.01 -8.75 -13.81
CA GLU A 317 -12.06 -7.65 -13.97
C GLU A 317 -11.67 -7.05 -12.61
N ILE A 318 -10.44 -6.53 -12.49
CA ILE A 318 -10.04 -5.73 -11.33
C ILE A 318 -10.28 -4.27 -11.68
N VAL A 319 -11.13 -3.60 -10.90
CA VAL A 319 -11.29 -2.15 -10.99
C VAL A 319 -10.73 -1.47 -9.75
N LEU A 320 -9.92 -0.45 -10.00
CA LEU A 320 -9.33 0.37 -8.94
C LEU A 320 -10.26 1.54 -8.62
N MET A 321 -10.71 1.62 -7.37
CA MET A 321 -11.27 2.84 -6.80
C MET A 321 -10.18 3.57 -6.00
N ARG A 322 -10.14 4.89 -6.15
CA ARG A 322 -9.35 5.77 -5.28
C ARG A 322 -10.21 6.79 -4.55
N ILE A 323 -9.95 6.94 -3.26
CA ILE A 323 -10.39 8.07 -2.44
C ILE A 323 -9.14 8.81 -2.02
N LYS A 324 -8.99 10.07 -2.43
CA LYS A 324 -7.86 10.90 -2.02
C LYS A 324 -8.34 11.90 -1.00
N SER A 325 -7.71 11.94 0.18
CA SER A 325 -8.01 12.96 1.16
C SER A 325 -6.79 13.82 1.48
N HIS A 326 -7.07 15.05 1.88
CA HIS A 326 -6.10 15.96 2.47
C HIS A 326 -6.73 16.68 3.65
N TYR A 327 -5.90 17.04 4.61
CA TYR A 327 -6.30 17.78 5.80
C TYR A 327 -5.83 19.23 5.69
N ASP A 328 -6.75 20.17 5.81
CA ASP A 328 -6.46 21.60 5.74
C ASP A 328 -7.36 22.36 6.71
N ASP A 329 -6.76 23.24 7.53
CA ASP A 329 -7.47 24.04 8.54
C ASP A 329 -8.45 23.25 9.43
N GLY A 330 -8.09 22.02 9.81
CA GLY A 330 -8.95 21.16 10.64
C GLY A 330 -10.01 20.38 9.84
N ILE A 331 -10.13 20.64 8.54
CA ILE A 331 -11.13 20.06 7.66
C ILE A 331 -10.50 18.93 6.85
N LEU A 332 -11.14 17.76 6.89
CA LEU A 332 -10.77 16.64 6.04
C LEU A 332 -11.52 16.76 4.71
N TRP A 333 -10.80 17.08 3.66
CA TRP A 333 -11.30 17.15 2.30
C TRP A 333 -11.03 15.84 1.59
N ALA A 334 -11.97 15.38 0.77
CA ALA A 334 -11.78 14.16 0.00
C ALA A 334 -12.39 14.21 -1.40
N GLU A 335 -11.68 13.61 -2.34
CA GLU A 335 -12.01 13.49 -3.75
C GLU A 335 -12.25 12.03 -4.15
N PHE A 336 -13.34 11.80 -4.88
CA PHE A 336 -13.85 10.46 -5.23
C PHE A 336 -13.87 10.22 -6.74
N GLY A 337 -12.90 10.79 -7.47
CA GLY A 337 -12.90 10.88 -8.93
C GLY A 337 -13.19 9.56 -9.65
N ASP A 338 -12.60 8.47 -9.18
CA ASP A 338 -12.72 7.15 -9.83
C ASP A 338 -14.01 6.41 -9.46
N TYR A 339 -14.53 6.62 -8.25
CA TYR A 339 -15.75 5.94 -7.79
C TYR A 339 -16.99 6.32 -8.59
N LYS A 340 -17.06 7.59 -9.05
CA LYS A 340 -18.16 8.06 -9.87
C LYS A 340 -18.24 7.32 -11.21
N LYS A 341 -17.09 7.02 -11.84
CA LYS A 341 -17.04 6.30 -13.11
C LYS A 341 -17.48 4.84 -12.90
N LEU A 342 -16.87 4.18 -11.91
CA LEU A 342 -17.20 2.81 -11.52
C LEU A 342 -18.72 2.63 -11.27
N MET A 343 -19.30 3.46 -10.42
CA MET A 343 -20.72 3.37 -10.06
C MET A 343 -21.68 3.84 -11.17
N LEU A 344 -21.20 4.44 -12.25
CA LEU A 344 -22.02 4.73 -13.43
C LEU A 344 -21.98 3.55 -14.41
N ASP A 345 -20.82 2.91 -14.55
CA ASP A 345 -20.62 1.78 -15.44
C ASP A 345 -21.31 0.51 -14.91
N PHE A 346 -21.25 0.25 -13.60
CA PHE A 346 -21.98 -0.86 -12.97
C PHE A 346 -23.49 -0.84 -13.27
N TYR A 347 -24.13 0.31 -13.07
CA TYR A 347 -25.60 0.41 -13.14
C TYR A 347 -26.14 0.60 -14.55
N ARG A 348 -25.26 0.90 -15.53
CA ARG A 348 -25.65 0.90 -16.95
C ARG A 348 -25.79 -0.51 -17.50
N ASN A 349 -25.16 -1.50 -16.89
CA ASN A 349 -25.17 -2.88 -17.34
C ASN A 349 -26.24 -3.75 -16.63
N ASP A 350 -26.85 -3.25 -15.55
CA ASP A 350 -27.94 -3.91 -14.82
C ASP A 350 -29.36 -3.46 -15.27
N ILE A 351 -29.45 -2.64 -16.33
CA ILE A 351 -30.70 -2.20 -17.00
C ILE A 351 -30.61 -2.63 -18.46
#